data_AF-A0ABD3MVH6-F1
#
_entry.id   AF-A0ABD3MVH6-F1
#
_cell.length_a   1.000
_cell.length_b   1.000
_cell.length_c   1.000
_cell.angle_alpha   90.00
_cell.angle_beta   90.00
_cell.angle_gamma   90.00
#
_symmetry.space_group_name_H-M   'P 1'
#
loop_
_entity.id
_entity.type
_entity.pdbx_description
1 polymer ?
#
loop_
_entity_poly.entity_id
_entity_poly.type
_entity_poly.pdbx_seq_one_letter_code
_entity_poly.pdbx_strand_id
1 'polypeptide(L)'
;MENQGLLMTNVDSCCNRYFSYLNQLACLASSSGVTYTGSSKYYPKYLESKCAQDCETGANCGGVVSDTSTPLFGSIQECCSEAFGHIDLYLCVELSVPSGGTNKYFADIPRSICLKDCTGAGCTRVTNPSTKLYGDLSTCCSQGLPWTSQEFCNTRSVQQTSNKWFASPDHTCRQDCVSGATCANLTDSTETLYATALECCQTELSFMPEDKCNTLSLGNPLTGSSKWFVSYKADGERCYQDCPEGTGNCGGLADPDVQLFDNSTACCQTKLPHKRLAYCEAVSAGNQWAGSGEFYPDYFTSTCVADCDGATAGCGGIITDSSKRLFATAAECCEQTLPTIDPALCEDRSSVTGNGTGKYYAEPGSPVCSQDTGLKRVTHPQTRLYNDTDSCCKEALPWVSFGFCASRSAGSYSEKWYVADYTTQTCAKDCAAGGANCVPATDMSTDLYDTSLECCKGKLSWLDSAACDAISNGTPLAPTFTNKFYVDYSNNACKQDCPDTNPAPCGGNPSSDKTLFDNAQSCCREKLSWLDLNVCVSNTNGVAPTGSNLYYVDWTILKCVKDCEGSAPCGGFKTPYDVTYATTTECCARISWINATQCVLA
;
A
#
# COMPACT_ATOMS: atom_id res chain seq x y z
N MET A 1 -65.66 -123.72 25.57
CA MET A 1 -65.42 -122.40 26.19
C MET A 1 -66.26 -121.40 25.40
N GLU A 2 -67.59 -121.49 25.46
CA GLU A 2 -68.42 -120.80 26.47
C GLU A 2 -67.98 -119.34 26.69
N ASN A 3 -68.56 -118.46 25.85
CA ASN A 3 -68.65 -117.03 26.12
C ASN A 3 -69.48 -116.86 27.40
N GLN A 4 -68.82 -116.74 28.56
CA GLN A 4 -69.48 -116.32 29.79
C GLN A 4 -69.79 -114.82 29.71
N GLY A 5 -70.84 -114.47 28.96
CA GLY A 5 -71.48 -113.17 29.08
C GLY A 5 -72.12 -113.08 30.46
N LEU A 6 -71.66 -112.15 31.30
CA LEU A 6 -72.28 -111.88 32.60
C LEU A 6 -73.61 -111.15 32.35
N LEU A 7 -74.73 -111.85 32.60
CA LEU A 7 -76.07 -111.28 32.55
C LEU A 7 -76.25 -110.25 33.67
N MET A 8 -76.52 -109.01 33.29
CA MET A 8 -76.86 -107.91 34.22
C MET A 8 -78.36 -107.65 34.17
N THR A 9 -78.94 -107.24 35.29
CA THR A 9 -80.40 -107.07 35.44
C THR A 9 -80.97 -105.85 34.74
N ASN A 10 -80.14 -104.86 34.41
CA ASN A 10 -80.49 -103.74 33.55
C ASN A 10 -79.25 -103.17 32.85
N VAL A 11 -79.49 -102.41 31.77
CA VAL A 11 -78.47 -101.79 30.94
C VAL A 11 -77.62 -100.80 31.76
N ASP A 12 -78.22 -99.99 32.64
CA ASP A 12 -77.49 -99.05 33.51
C ASP A 12 -76.38 -99.73 34.31
N SER A 13 -76.69 -100.87 34.92
CA SER A 13 -75.72 -101.65 35.70
C SER A 13 -74.62 -102.25 34.82
N CYS A 14 -74.94 -102.61 33.57
CA CYS A 14 -73.97 -103.09 32.59
C CYS A 14 -73.00 -101.97 32.19
N CYS A 15 -73.54 -100.81 31.83
CA CYS A 15 -72.78 -99.62 31.47
C CYS A 15 -71.85 -99.18 32.60
N ASN A 16 -72.35 -99.06 33.83
CA ASN A 16 -71.54 -98.63 34.97
C ASN A 16 -70.46 -99.64 35.37
N ARG A 17 -70.65 -100.95 35.12
CA ARG A 17 -69.70 -101.98 35.57
C ARG A 17 -68.63 -102.31 34.54
N TYR A 18 -68.99 -102.42 33.26
CA TYR A 18 -68.10 -102.91 32.21
C TYR A 18 -67.71 -101.84 31.19
N PHE A 19 -68.47 -100.75 31.14
CA PHE A 19 -68.25 -99.63 30.23
C PHE A 19 -68.15 -98.32 31.02
N SER A 20 -67.61 -98.37 32.24
CA SER A 20 -67.45 -97.19 33.09
C SER A 20 -66.57 -96.10 32.50
N TYR A 21 -65.76 -96.45 31.48
CA TYR A 21 -64.99 -95.51 30.68
C TYR A 21 -65.87 -94.74 29.68
N LEU A 22 -67.02 -95.29 29.27
CA LEU A 22 -67.99 -94.63 28.40
C LEU A 22 -68.95 -93.77 29.21
N ASN A 23 -69.30 -92.60 28.68
CA ASN A 23 -70.36 -91.76 29.22
C ASN A 23 -71.65 -92.60 29.37
N GLN A 24 -72.25 -92.58 30.56
CA GLN A 24 -73.41 -93.42 30.87
C GLN A 24 -74.56 -93.21 29.86
N LEU A 25 -74.81 -91.98 29.43
CA LEU A 25 -75.83 -91.68 28.41
C LEU A 25 -75.44 -92.22 27.03
N ALA A 26 -74.17 -92.17 26.65
CA ALA A 26 -73.68 -92.73 25.39
C ALA A 26 -73.78 -94.27 25.37
N CYS A 27 -73.45 -94.92 26.49
CA CYS A 27 -73.55 -96.37 26.64
C CYS A 27 -75.02 -96.83 26.61
N LEU A 28 -75.92 -96.14 27.33
CA LEU A 28 -77.35 -96.42 27.32
C LEU A 28 -77.96 -96.26 25.92
N ALA A 29 -77.62 -95.19 25.20
CA ALA A 29 -78.11 -94.94 23.85
C ALA A 29 -77.66 -96.05 22.87
N SER A 30 -76.37 -96.43 22.92
CA SER A 30 -75.79 -97.49 22.08
C SER A 30 -76.47 -98.85 22.30
N SER A 31 -76.80 -99.17 23.54
CA SER A 31 -77.51 -100.42 23.89
C SER A 31 -78.99 -100.44 23.50
N SER A 32 -79.59 -99.26 23.27
CA SER A 32 -81.02 -99.10 22.94
C SER A 32 -81.25 -98.84 21.44
N GLY A 33 -80.18 -98.82 20.62
CA GLY A 33 -80.26 -98.51 19.19
C GLY A 33 -80.58 -97.04 18.89
N VAL A 34 -80.44 -96.14 19.86
CA VAL A 34 -80.66 -94.70 19.70
C VAL A 34 -79.31 -93.99 19.54
N THR A 35 -79.21 -93.04 18.63
CA THR A 35 -78.00 -92.23 18.47
C THR A 35 -77.87 -91.26 19.65
N TYR A 36 -76.77 -91.32 20.41
CA TYR A 36 -76.48 -90.32 21.42
C TYR A 36 -76.03 -89.03 20.74
N THR A 37 -76.82 -87.97 20.86
CA THR A 37 -76.60 -86.69 20.18
C THR A 37 -75.73 -85.72 20.99
N GLY A 38 -75.15 -86.16 22.12
CA GLY A 38 -74.34 -85.36 23.04
C GLY A 38 -75.13 -84.76 24.21
N SER A 39 -74.44 -84.36 25.28
CA SER A 39 -75.03 -83.81 26.50
C SER A 39 -75.36 -82.32 26.43
N SER A 40 -74.98 -81.64 25.33
CA SER A 40 -75.04 -80.18 25.16
C SER A 40 -74.18 -79.38 26.14
N LYS A 41 -73.37 -80.04 26.98
CA LYS A 41 -72.35 -79.43 27.85
C LYS A 41 -71.09 -79.07 27.05
N TYR A 42 -70.17 -78.34 27.67
CA TYR A 42 -68.92 -77.91 27.03
C TYR A 42 -67.73 -78.71 27.53
N TYR A 43 -66.75 -78.97 26.67
CA TYR A 43 -65.51 -79.65 27.03
C TYR A 43 -64.29 -78.97 26.39
N PRO A 44 -63.10 -79.07 27.00
CA PRO A 44 -61.92 -78.37 26.52
C PRO A 44 -61.27 -79.13 25.37
N LYS A 45 -60.99 -78.43 24.27
CA LYS A 45 -60.10 -78.87 23.20
C LYS A 45 -58.74 -78.22 23.39
N TYR A 46 -57.89 -78.84 24.21
CA TYR A 46 -56.61 -78.27 24.65
C TYR A 46 -55.69 -77.83 23.49
N LEU A 47 -55.60 -78.60 22.41
CA LEU A 47 -54.78 -78.26 21.24
C LEU A 47 -55.27 -77.02 20.49
N GLU A 48 -56.57 -76.71 20.59
CA GLU A 48 -57.20 -75.58 19.93
C GLU A 48 -57.42 -74.40 20.89
N SER A 49 -57.05 -74.54 22.17
CA SER A 49 -57.22 -73.51 23.21
C SER A 49 -58.65 -72.97 23.30
N LYS A 50 -59.64 -73.85 23.08
CA LYS A 50 -61.05 -73.49 23.04
C LYS A 50 -61.91 -74.57 23.69
N CYS A 51 -63.12 -74.20 24.06
CA CYS A 51 -64.17 -75.10 24.50
C CYS A 51 -65.10 -75.42 23.32
N ALA A 52 -65.53 -76.67 23.24
CA ALA A 52 -66.49 -77.11 22.22
C ALA A 52 -67.72 -77.72 22.89
N GLN A 53 -68.87 -77.64 22.25
CA GLN A 53 -70.08 -78.24 22.76
C GLN A 53 -70.09 -79.74 22.44
N ASP A 54 -70.44 -80.57 23.43
CA ASP A 54 -70.71 -82.00 23.30
C ASP A 54 -72.04 -82.19 22.58
N CYS A 55 -71.96 -82.30 21.25
CA CYS A 55 -73.09 -82.49 20.36
C CYS A 55 -72.70 -83.24 19.08
N GLU A 56 -73.68 -83.63 18.28
CA GLU A 56 -73.46 -84.24 16.96
C GLU A 56 -73.32 -83.21 15.82
N THR A 57 -74.13 -82.14 15.82
CA THR A 57 -74.12 -81.11 14.78
C THR A 57 -74.32 -79.71 15.36
N GLY A 58 -73.83 -78.68 14.67
CA GLY A 58 -73.94 -77.27 15.06
C GLY A 58 -72.65 -76.48 14.86
N ALA A 59 -72.73 -75.16 14.84
CA ALA A 59 -71.57 -74.28 14.57
C ALA A 59 -70.47 -74.37 15.65
N ASN A 60 -70.84 -74.66 16.89
CA ASN A 60 -69.92 -74.75 18.03
C ASN A 60 -69.65 -76.19 18.46
N CYS A 61 -70.01 -77.13 17.58
CA CYS A 61 -70.04 -78.54 17.91
C CYS A 61 -68.65 -79.17 17.83
N GLY A 62 -68.22 -79.80 18.92
CA GLY A 62 -66.90 -80.41 19.03
C GLY A 62 -66.82 -81.86 18.54
N GLY A 63 -67.98 -82.50 18.41
CA GLY A 63 -68.14 -83.95 18.38
C GLY A 63 -68.71 -84.45 19.71
N VAL A 64 -69.23 -85.68 19.69
CA VAL A 64 -69.84 -86.32 20.86
C VAL A 64 -68.76 -86.91 21.76
N VAL A 65 -68.74 -86.50 23.02
CA VAL A 65 -67.80 -86.98 24.04
C VAL A 65 -68.31 -88.31 24.59
N SER A 66 -67.66 -89.40 24.20
CA SER A 66 -67.95 -90.73 24.73
C SER A 66 -67.07 -91.12 25.91
N ASP A 67 -65.93 -90.45 26.14
CA ASP A 67 -64.99 -90.76 27.24
C ASP A 67 -65.31 -89.97 28.52
N THR A 68 -65.49 -90.68 29.63
CA THR A 68 -65.73 -90.12 30.97
C THR A 68 -64.55 -89.34 31.55
N SER A 69 -63.34 -89.52 31.02
CA SER A 69 -62.15 -88.77 31.45
C SER A 69 -62.17 -87.30 31.01
N THR A 70 -63.03 -86.95 30.05
CA THR A 70 -63.17 -85.59 29.55
C THR A 70 -64.14 -84.80 30.44
N PRO A 71 -63.69 -83.74 31.13
CA PRO A 71 -64.57 -82.94 31.99
C PRO A 71 -65.61 -82.19 31.15
N LEU A 72 -66.86 -82.22 31.62
CA LEU A 72 -68.00 -81.54 31.00
C LEU A 72 -68.50 -80.40 31.90
N PHE A 73 -68.55 -79.20 31.35
CA PHE A 73 -68.93 -77.96 32.04
C PHE A 73 -70.33 -77.49 31.61
N GLY A 74 -71.05 -76.83 32.51
CA GLY A 74 -72.42 -76.37 32.25
C GLY A 74 -72.50 -75.18 31.31
N SER A 75 -71.41 -74.41 31.19
CA SER A 75 -71.31 -73.25 30.28
C SER A 75 -69.93 -73.15 29.66
N ILE A 76 -69.85 -72.36 28.58
CA ILE A 76 -68.59 -72.07 27.92
C ILE A 76 -67.66 -71.21 28.79
N GLN A 77 -68.22 -70.28 29.58
CA GLN A 77 -67.46 -69.45 30.51
C GLN A 77 -66.80 -70.31 31.59
N GLU A 78 -67.56 -71.24 32.17
CA GLU A 78 -67.06 -72.19 33.17
C GLU A 78 -65.98 -73.09 32.58
N CYS A 79 -66.20 -73.64 31.37
CA CYS A 79 -65.18 -74.41 30.67
C CYS A 79 -63.89 -73.60 30.46
N CYS A 80 -64.00 -72.36 30.02
CA CYS A 80 -62.86 -71.49 29.79
C CYS A 80 -62.13 -71.09 31.08
N SER A 81 -62.84 -70.74 32.15
CA SER A 81 -62.22 -70.35 33.42
C SER A 81 -61.51 -71.52 34.10
N GLU A 82 -62.09 -72.72 34.06
CA GLU A 82 -61.56 -73.90 34.75
C GLU A 82 -60.46 -74.61 33.95
N ALA A 83 -60.66 -74.82 32.63
CA ALA A 83 -59.70 -75.56 31.81
C ALA A 83 -58.59 -74.68 31.22
N PHE A 84 -58.83 -73.38 31.07
CA PHE A 84 -57.93 -72.43 30.41
C PHE A 84 -57.67 -71.18 31.25
N GLY A 85 -57.50 -71.32 32.57
CA GLY A 85 -57.24 -70.17 33.47
C GLY A 85 -55.98 -69.34 33.16
N HIS A 86 -55.11 -69.79 32.24
CA HIS A 86 -53.95 -69.04 31.73
C HIS A 86 -54.26 -68.20 30.48
N ILE A 87 -55.44 -68.36 29.88
CA ILE A 87 -55.95 -67.61 28.74
C ILE A 87 -56.95 -66.58 29.27
N ASP A 88 -57.00 -65.39 28.66
CA ASP A 88 -58.04 -64.41 29.00
C ASP A 88 -59.43 -65.01 28.76
N LEU A 89 -60.31 -64.95 29.77
CA LEU A 89 -61.63 -65.57 29.72
C LEU A 89 -62.43 -65.15 28.48
N TYR A 90 -62.36 -63.87 28.09
CA TYR A 90 -63.10 -63.38 26.94
C TYR A 90 -62.52 -63.89 25.63
N LEU A 91 -61.19 -64.03 25.55
CA LEU A 91 -60.52 -64.60 24.39
C LEU A 91 -60.84 -66.08 24.22
N CYS A 92 -60.82 -66.86 25.31
CA CYS A 92 -61.20 -68.27 25.25
C CYS A 92 -62.65 -68.44 24.77
N VAL A 93 -63.58 -67.63 25.30
CA VAL A 93 -64.99 -67.67 24.86
C VAL A 93 -65.12 -67.32 23.38
N GLU A 94 -64.42 -66.28 22.90
CA GLU A 94 -64.45 -65.88 21.49
C GLU A 94 -63.79 -66.91 20.55
N LEU A 95 -62.73 -67.60 20.97
CA LEU A 95 -62.15 -68.72 20.21
C LEU A 95 -63.09 -69.93 20.12
N SER A 96 -63.92 -70.10 21.15
CA SER A 96 -64.85 -71.22 21.27
C SER A 96 -66.14 -70.98 20.49
N VAL A 97 -66.64 -69.74 20.47
CA VAL A 97 -67.81 -69.29 19.71
C VAL A 97 -67.50 -67.93 19.09
N PRO A 98 -66.97 -67.90 17.84
CA PRO A 98 -66.61 -66.66 17.19
C PRO A 98 -67.82 -65.74 17.02
N SER A 99 -67.77 -64.56 17.66
CA SER A 99 -68.87 -63.59 17.68
C SER A 99 -68.51 -62.24 17.04
N GLY A 100 -67.33 -62.14 16.42
CA GLY A 100 -66.84 -60.92 15.78
C GLY A 100 -65.73 -60.22 16.55
N GLY A 101 -65.39 -60.70 17.75
CA GLY A 101 -64.23 -60.28 18.53
C GLY A 101 -64.62 -59.95 19.97
N THR A 102 -63.66 -59.91 20.87
CA THR A 102 -63.90 -59.61 22.29
C THR A 102 -64.28 -58.15 22.56
N ASN A 103 -64.13 -57.26 21.57
CA ASN A 103 -64.26 -55.80 21.68
C ASN A 103 -63.30 -55.16 22.71
N LYS A 104 -62.29 -55.90 23.16
CA LYS A 104 -61.22 -55.44 24.04
C LYS A 104 -60.01 -55.00 23.24
N TYR A 105 -59.07 -54.34 23.91
CA TYR A 105 -57.82 -53.88 23.31
C TYR A 105 -56.67 -54.82 23.64
N PHE A 106 -55.67 -54.90 22.78
CA PHE A 106 -54.41 -55.61 23.02
C PHE A 106 -53.24 -54.84 22.43
N ALA A 107 -52.06 -55.00 23.02
CA ALA A 107 -50.87 -54.28 22.62
C ALA A 107 -50.21 -54.92 21.39
N ASP A 108 -49.97 -54.13 20.35
CA ASP A 108 -49.12 -54.45 19.20
C ASP A 108 -47.73 -53.86 19.45
N ILE A 109 -46.89 -54.64 20.13
CA ILE A 109 -45.55 -54.22 20.59
C ILE A 109 -44.68 -53.68 19.45
N PRO A 110 -44.55 -54.35 18.27
CA PRO A 110 -43.75 -53.83 17.15
C PRO A 110 -44.17 -52.44 16.65
N ARG A 111 -45.47 -52.11 16.73
CA ARG A 111 -46.00 -50.82 16.26
C ARG A 111 -46.18 -49.81 17.38
N SER A 112 -45.98 -50.20 18.64
CA SER A 112 -46.25 -49.35 19.82
C SER A 112 -47.65 -48.74 19.82
N ILE A 113 -48.65 -49.52 19.39
CA ILE A 113 -50.07 -49.15 19.40
C ILE A 113 -50.92 -50.24 20.04
N CYS A 114 -52.14 -49.90 20.40
CA CYS A 114 -53.15 -50.82 20.89
C CYS A 114 -54.24 -51.03 19.84
N LEU A 115 -54.48 -52.29 19.51
CA LEU A 115 -55.48 -52.68 18.52
C LEU A 115 -56.75 -53.17 19.21
N LYS A 116 -57.91 -52.92 18.61
CA LYS A 116 -59.18 -53.42 19.10
C LYS A 116 -59.53 -54.76 18.45
N ASP A 117 -59.84 -55.76 19.27
CA ASP A 117 -60.25 -57.09 18.82
C ASP A 117 -61.73 -57.08 18.38
N CYS A 118 -61.95 -56.78 17.09
CA CYS A 118 -63.27 -56.73 16.46
C CYS A 118 -63.17 -57.06 14.96
N THR A 119 -64.29 -56.98 14.24
CA THR A 119 -64.35 -57.02 12.78
C THR A 119 -64.72 -55.63 12.22
N GLY A 120 -64.13 -55.25 11.09
CA GLY A 120 -64.36 -53.95 10.45
C GLY A 120 -63.10 -53.08 10.36
N ALA A 121 -63.28 -51.85 9.88
CA ALA A 121 -62.18 -50.88 9.75
C ALA A 121 -61.65 -50.46 11.13
N GLY A 122 -60.32 -50.44 11.30
CA GLY A 122 -59.68 -50.11 12.58
C GLY A 122 -59.63 -51.26 13.59
N CYS A 123 -60.11 -52.46 13.22
CA CYS A 123 -60.07 -53.65 14.07
C CYS A 123 -58.96 -54.62 13.62
N THR A 124 -58.44 -55.41 14.56
CA THR A 124 -57.54 -56.53 14.26
C THR A 124 -57.89 -57.70 15.17
N ARG A 125 -58.09 -58.88 14.59
CA ARG A 125 -58.46 -60.08 15.36
C ARG A 125 -57.26 -60.63 16.12
N VAL A 126 -57.47 -60.93 17.40
CA VAL A 126 -56.49 -61.65 18.22
C VAL A 126 -56.51 -63.13 17.82
N THR A 127 -55.35 -63.66 17.44
CA THR A 127 -55.19 -65.08 17.07
C THR A 127 -54.37 -65.87 18.07
N ASN A 128 -53.56 -65.20 18.91
CA ASN A 128 -52.74 -65.83 19.92
C ASN A 128 -53.50 -65.90 21.26
N PRO A 129 -53.83 -67.10 21.78
CA PRO A 129 -54.56 -67.27 23.04
C PRO A 129 -53.84 -66.70 24.27
N SER A 130 -52.52 -66.49 24.22
CA SER A 130 -51.77 -65.90 25.34
C SER A 130 -51.79 -64.36 25.37
N THR A 131 -52.55 -63.72 24.48
CA THR A 131 -52.62 -62.26 24.39
C THR A 131 -53.43 -61.69 25.55
N LYS A 132 -52.83 -60.80 26.35
CA LYS A 132 -53.52 -60.08 27.41
C LYS A 132 -54.46 -59.02 26.81
N LEU A 133 -55.71 -59.03 27.27
CA LEU A 133 -56.74 -58.08 26.83
C LEU A 133 -56.94 -56.97 27.87
N TYR A 134 -57.32 -55.79 27.39
CA TYR A 134 -57.56 -54.59 28.18
C TYR A 134 -58.95 -54.04 27.91
N GLY A 135 -59.61 -53.51 28.95
CA GLY A 135 -60.99 -53.02 28.85
C GLY A 135 -61.17 -51.80 27.94
N ASP A 136 -60.16 -50.95 27.88
CA ASP A 136 -60.16 -49.70 27.11
C ASP A 136 -58.76 -49.38 26.55
N LEU A 137 -58.73 -48.44 25.61
CA LEU A 137 -57.53 -48.04 24.91
C LEU A 137 -56.47 -47.42 25.85
N SER A 138 -56.89 -46.57 26.77
CA SER A 138 -55.98 -45.87 27.68
C SER A 138 -55.26 -46.84 28.61
N THR A 139 -56.00 -47.82 29.14
CA THR A 139 -55.45 -48.89 29.98
C THR A 139 -54.51 -49.79 29.17
N CYS A 140 -54.85 -50.10 27.92
CA CYS A 140 -53.95 -50.85 27.03
C CYS A 140 -52.63 -50.12 26.81
N CYS A 141 -52.67 -48.82 26.49
CA CYS A 141 -51.48 -48.02 26.24
C CYS A 141 -50.61 -47.89 27.51
N SER A 142 -51.21 -47.60 28.67
CA SER A 142 -50.46 -47.39 29.92
C SER A 142 -49.85 -48.68 30.50
N GLN A 143 -50.57 -49.81 30.42
CA GLN A 143 -50.13 -51.07 31.03
C GLN A 143 -49.48 -52.05 30.04
N GLY A 144 -49.92 -52.02 28.78
CA GLY A 144 -49.43 -52.90 27.73
C GLY A 144 -48.18 -52.37 27.03
N LEU A 145 -48.00 -51.04 27.01
CA LEU A 145 -46.88 -50.35 26.35
C LEU A 145 -46.28 -49.25 27.26
N PRO A 146 -45.78 -49.60 28.47
CA PRO A 146 -45.32 -48.60 29.45
C PRO A 146 -44.09 -47.78 29.02
N TRP A 147 -43.38 -48.20 27.96
CA TRP A 147 -42.24 -47.46 27.39
C TRP A 147 -42.65 -46.44 26.32
N THR A 148 -43.91 -46.47 25.89
CA THR A 148 -44.44 -45.58 24.86
C THR A 148 -45.13 -44.39 25.52
N SER A 149 -45.00 -43.20 24.93
CA SER A 149 -45.74 -42.04 25.42
C SER A 149 -47.24 -42.29 25.29
N GLN A 150 -47.96 -42.06 26.39
CA GLN A 150 -49.39 -42.38 26.49
C GLN A 150 -50.19 -41.75 25.35
N GLU A 151 -49.86 -40.50 25.01
CA GLU A 151 -50.52 -39.72 23.98
C GLU A 151 -50.22 -40.25 22.57
N PHE A 152 -48.98 -40.67 22.28
CA PHE A 152 -48.63 -41.32 21.02
C PHE A 152 -49.45 -42.61 20.84
N CYS A 153 -49.44 -43.49 21.84
CA CYS A 153 -50.17 -44.75 21.74
C CYS A 153 -51.67 -44.50 21.58
N ASN A 154 -52.28 -43.63 22.39
CA ASN A 154 -53.71 -43.33 22.31
C ASN A 154 -54.12 -42.84 20.91
N THR A 155 -53.34 -41.93 20.32
CA THR A 155 -53.70 -41.29 19.05
C THR A 155 -53.42 -42.20 17.85
N ARG A 156 -52.24 -42.84 17.80
CA ARG A 156 -51.87 -43.76 16.70
C ARG A 156 -52.74 -45.02 16.66
N SER A 157 -53.20 -45.50 17.81
CA SER A 157 -54.15 -46.64 17.90
C SER A 157 -55.49 -46.37 17.21
N VAL A 158 -55.88 -45.11 17.05
CA VAL A 158 -57.08 -44.69 16.33
C VAL A 158 -56.77 -43.94 15.03
N GLN A 159 -55.53 -44.05 14.53
CA GLN A 159 -55.06 -43.41 13.30
C GLN A 159 -55.20 -41.87 13.32
N GLN A 160 -55.00 -41.26 14.48
CA GLN A 160 -55.01 -39.82 14.67
C GLN A 160 -53.63 -39.30 15.08
N THR A 161 -53.47 -37.98 15.03
CA THR A 161 -52.31 -37.26 15.55
C THR A 161 -52.63 -36.54 16.86
N SER A 162 -51.64 -36.38 17.72
CA SER A 162 -51.82 -35.76 19.03
C SER A 162 -51.99 -34.24 18.96
N ASN A 163 -51.53 -33.60 17.88
CA ASN A 163 -51.42 -32.15 17.74
C ASN A 163 -50.57 -31.49 18.86
N LYS A 164 -49.76 -32.28 19.55
CA LYS A 164 -48.79 -31.85 20.55
C LYS A 164 -47.44 -31.54 19.89
N TRP A 165 -46.57 -30.86 20.62
CA TRP A 165 -45.24 -30.47 20.13
C TRP A 165 -44.17 -31.44 20.63
N PHE A 166 -43.18 -31.74 19.81
CA PHE A 166 -42.03 -32.57 20.17
C PHE A 166 -40.75 -31.97 19.57
N ALA A 167 -39.60 -32.29 20.17
CA ALA A 167 -38.31 -31.82 19.67
C ALA A 167 -37.91 -32.62 18.43
N SER A 168 -37.56 -31.92 17.36
CA SER A 168 -37.13 -32.52 16.10
C SER A 168 -35.60 -32.43 15.97
N PRO A 169 -34.97 -33.36 15.23
CA PRO A 169 -33.52 -33.34 15.00
C PRO A 169 -32.97 -32.08 14.32
N ASP A 170 -33.83 -31.27 13.69
CA ASP A 170 -33.48 -29.97 13.08
C ASP A 170 -33.38 -28.81 14.09
N HIS A 171 -33.34 -29.12 15.39
CA HIS A 171 -33.29 -28.15 16.48
C HIS A 171 -34.50 -27.19 16.49
N THR A 172 -35.66 -27.70 16.08
CA THR A 172 -36.95 -27.01 16.23
C THR A 172 -37.96 -27.91 16.93
N CYS A 173 -38.97 -27.33 17.54
CA CYS A 173 -40.13 -28.07 18.00
C CYS A 173 -41.15 -28.17 16.86
N ARG A 174 -41.62 -29.39 16.56
CA ARG A 174 -42.61 -29.66 15.51
C ARG A 174 -43.90 -30.13 16.13
N GLN A 175 -45.02 -29.81 15.48
CA GLN A 175 -46.33 -30.26 15.90
C GLN A 175 -46.64 -31.62 15.26
N ASP A 176 -47.09 -32.59 16.06
CA ASP A 176 -47.55 -33.89 15.58
C ASP A 176 -48.89 -33.74 14.85
N CYS A 177 -48.82 -33.52 13.53
CA CYS A 177 -49.97 -33.33 12.65
C CYS A 177 -49.65 -33.72 11.20
N VAL A 178 -50.69 -33.81 10.37
CA VAL A 178 -50.58 -34.30 8.98
C VAL A 178 -50.26 -33.18 7.99
N SER A 179 -50.71 -31.96 8.22
CA SER A 179 -50.60 -30.85 7.27
C SER A 179 -50.44 -29.50 7.94
N GLY A 180 -49.45 -28.72 7.52
CA GLY A 180 -49.13 -27.40 8.05
C GLY A 180 -47.62 -27.15 8.00
N ALA A 181 -47.19 -25.89 7.99
CA ALA A 181 -45.76 -25.55 7.92
C ALA A 181 -44.96 -26.03 9.17
N THR A 182 -45.65 -26.19 10.30
CA THR A 182 -45.10 -26.64 11.58
C THR A 182 -45.27 -28.13 11.83
N CYS A 183 -45.98 -28.84 10.93
CA CYS A 183 -46.33 -30.24 11.13
C CYS A 183 -45.19 -31.19 10.78
N ALA A 184 -44.93 -32.16 11.66
CA ALA A 184 -44.12 -33.33 11.37
C ALA A 184 -44.81 -34.56 11.97
N ASN A 185 -44.85 -35.66 11.23
CA ASN A 185 -45.43 -36.90 11.73
C ASN A 185 -44.47 -37.51 12.75
N LEU A 186 -44.92 -37.62 14.01
CA LEU A 186 -44.14 -38.27 15.06
C LEU A 186 -43.98 -39.76 14.75
N THR A 187 -42.74 -40.21 14.58
CA THR A 187 -42.39 -41.62 14.31
C THR A 187 -41.79 -42.33 15.52
N ASP A 188 -41.18 -41.59 16.44
CA ASP A 188 -40.62 -42.16 17.66
C ASP A 188 -41.69 -42.18 18.76
N SER A 189 -42.02 -43.40 19.20
CA SER A 189 -43.05 -43.64 20.21
C SER A 189 -42.64 -43.24 21.63
N THR A 190 -41.36 -42.92 21.85
CA THR A 190 -40.80 -42.60 23.17
C THR A 190 -40.66 -41.10 23.43
N GLU A 191 -40.93 -40.28 22.41
CA GLU A 191 -40.82 -38.83 22.51
C GLU A 191 -41.77 -38.22 23.53
N THR A 192 -41.25 -37.19 24.23
CA THR A 192 -42.03 -36.39 25.16
C THR A 192 -42.84 -35.36 24.39
N LEU A 193 -44.12 -35.24 24.72
CA LEU A 193 -45.07 -34.41 24.00
C LEU A 193 -45.52 -33.22 24.86
N TYR A 194 -45.43 -32.02 24.30
CA TYR A 194 -45.67 -30.74 24.96
C TYR A 194 -46.94 -30.06 24.45
N ALA A 195 -47.58 -29.23 25.27
CA ALA A 195 -48.82 -28.56 24.87
C ALA A 195 -48.55 -27.42 23.87
N THR A 196 -47.39 -26.79 23.95
CA THR A 196 -47.01 -25.64 23.11
C THR A 196 -45.58 -25.78 22.58
N ALA A 197 -45.29 -25.07 21.48
CA ALA A 197 -43.92 -24.96 20.95
C ALA A 197 -42.96 -24.36 21.99
N LEU A 198 -43.43 -23.36 22.75
CA LEU A 198 -42.65 -22.69 23.78
C LEU A 198 -42.19 -23.64 24.89
N GLU A 199 -43.10 -24.44 25.42
CA GLU A 199 -42.83 -25.41 26.48
C GLU A 199 -41.83 -26.49 26.02
N CYS A 200 -41.99 -26.97 24.77
CA CYS A 200 -41.03 -27.86 24.14
C CYS A 200 -39.64 -27.20 24.02
N CYS A 201 -39.57 -25.96 23.56
CA CYS A 201 -38.31 -25.23 23.41
C CYS A 201 -37.58 -25.03 24.75
N GLN A 202 -38.31 -24.64 25.79
CA GLN A 202 -37.75 -24.43 27.13
C GLN A 202 -37.17 -25.73 27.72
N THR A 203 -37.81 -26.87 27.45
CA THR A 203 -37.45 -28.15 28.06
C THR A 203 -36.36 -28.86 27.27
N GLU A 204 -36.54 -29.02 25.96
CA GLU A 204 -35.67 -29.86 25.12
C GLU A 204 -34.56 -29.08 24.40
N LEU A 205 -34.76 -27.78 24.17
CA LEU A 205 -33.86 -26.96 23.35
C LEU A 205 -33.31 -25.75 24.13
N SER A 206 -33.05 -25.93 25.43
CA SER A 206 -32.58 -24.89 26.35
C SER A 206 -31.22 -24.27 25.99
N PHE A 207 -30.45 -24.87 25.07
CA PHE A 207 -29.22 -24.29 24.53
C PHE A 207 -29.48 -23.17 23.51
N MET A 208 -30.70 -23.03 23.00
CA MET A 208 -31.11 -21.98 22.07
C MET A 208 -31.97 -20.94 22.81
N PRO A 209 -31.85 -19.63 22.49
CA PRO A 209 -32.74 -18.62 23.04
C PRO A 209 -34.21 -18.96 22.78
N GLU A 210 -35.03 -18.89 23.84
CA GLU A 210 -36.44 -19.30 23.85
C GLU A 210 -37.26 -18.66 22.71
N ASP A 211 -37.11 -17.34 22.52
CA ASP A 211 -37.81 -16.60 21.47
C ASP A 211 -37.43 -17.06 20.06
N LYS A 212 -36.15 -17.39 19.85
CA LYS A 212 -35.63 -17.87 18.56
C LYS A 212 -36.19 -19.26 18.27
N CYS A 213 -36.12 -20.17 19.24
CA CYS A 213 -36.65 -21.52 19.10
C CYS A 213 -38.15 -21.49 18.84
N ASN A 214 -38.92 -20.72 19.62
CA ASN A 214 -40.37 -20.64 19.46
C ASN A 214 -40.76 -20.03 18.10
N THR A 215 -40.07 -18.97 17.67
CA THR A 215 -40.34 -18.34 16.35
C THR A 215 -40.10 -19.32 15.20
N LEU A 216 -38.96 -20.02 15.20
CA LEU A 216 -38.65 -21.04 14.19
C LEU A 216 -39.64 -22.22 14.22
N SER A 217 -39.99 -22.69 15.42
CA SER A 217 -40.94 -23.79 15.64
C SER A 217 -42.34 -23.45 15.13
N LEU A 218 -42.75 -22.19 15.23
CA LEU A 218 -44.00 -21.68 14.65
C LEU A 218 -43.94 -21.44 13.13
N GLY A 219 -42.81 -21.73 12.49
CA GLY A 219 -42.62 -21.53 11.04
C GLY A 219 -42.50 -20.06 10.64
N ASN A 220 -42.29 -19.17 11.61
CA ASN A 220 -42.12 -17.75 11.34
C ASN A 220 -40.65 -17.47 10.97
N PRO A 221 -40.38 -16.61 9.98
CA PRO A 221 -39.02 -16.16 9.72
C PRO A 221 -38.53 -15.34 10.91
N LEU A 222 -37.28 -15.55 11.32
CA LEU A 222 -36.66 -14.70 12.31
C LEU A 222 -36.55 -13.28 11.75
N THR A 223 -37.12 -12.32 12.45
CA THR A 223 -37.01 -10.89 12.10
C THR A 223 -35.98 -10.28 13.04
N GLY A 224 -34.86 -9.82 12.48
CA GLY A 224 -33.86 -9.10 13.27
C GLY A 224 -34.37 -7.69 13.63
N SER A 225 -33.81 -7.10 14.67
CA SER A 225 -34.22 -5.78 15.18
C SER A 225 -33.90 -4.62 14.23
N SER A 226 -33.15 -4.86 13.15
CA SER A 226 -32.58 -3.85 12.25
C SER A 226 -31.62 -2.86 12.91
N LYS A 227 -31.25 -3.11 14.18
CA LYS A 227 -30.16 -2.40 14.88
C LYS A 227 -28.81 -2.92 14.39
N TRP A 228 -27.73 -2.26 14.80
CA TRP A 228 -26.38 -2.57 14.36
C TRP A 228 -25.59 -3.26 15.47
N PHE A 229 -24.71 -4.20 15.10
CA PHE A 229 -23.80 -4.89 16.01
C PHE A 229 -22.43 -5.08 15.36
N VAL A 230 -21.38 -5.23 16.16
CA VAL A 230 -20.02 -5.42 15.66
C VAL A 230 -19.74 -6.89 15.36
N SER A 231 -19.05 -7.14 14.25
CA SER A 231 -18.44 -8.44 13.96
C SER A 231 -16.93 -8.28 13.89
N TYR A 232 -16.22 -9.12 14.64
CA TYR A 232 -14.75 -9.17 14.68
C TYR A 232 -14.18 -10.29 13.79
N LYS A 233 -14.93 -10.72 12.77
CA LYS A 233 -14.47 -11.77 11.83
C LYS A 233 -13.24 -11.31 11.04
N ALA A 234 -12.40 -12.27 10.66
CA ALA A 234 -11.11 -12.05 10.00
C ALA A 234 -11.21 -11.41 8.60
N ASP A 235 -12.39 -11.47 7.97
CA ASP A 235 -12.68 -10.89 6.66
C ASP A 235 -12.96 -9.37 6.70
N GLY A 236 -13.01 -8.77 7.90
CA GLY A 236 -13.06 -7.32 8.08
C GLY A 236 -13.90 -6.93 9.29
N GLU A 237 -13.26 -6.31 10.28
CA GLU A 237 -13.96 -5.74 11.44
C GLU A 237 -14.89 -4.61 10.99
N ARG A 238 -16.20 -4.84 11.08
CA ARG A 238 -17.23 -3.85 10.72
C ARG A 238 -18.51 -4.07 11.50
N CYS A 239 -19.39 -3.08 11.43
CA CYS A 239 -20.73 -3.17 11.99
C CYS A 239 -21.69 -3.73 10.94
N TYR A 240 -22.53 -4.65 11.38
CA TYR A 240 -23.57 -5.29 10.58
C TYR A 240 -24.93 -4.96 11.14
N GLN A 241 -25.93 -4.99 10.27
CA GLN A 241 -27.32 -4.85 10.69
C GLN A 241 -27.87 -6.21 11.14
N ASP A 242 -28.60 -6.23 12.24
CA ASP A 242 -29.28 -7.37 12.85
C ASP A 242 -30.52 -7.72 12.03
N CYS A 243 -30.34 -8.63 11.08
CA CYS A 243 -31.36 -9.08 10.14
C CYS A 243 -30.91 -10.36 9.41
N PRO A 244 -31.85 -11.09 8.77
CA PRO A 244 -31.53 -12.33 8.07
C PRO A 244 -30.41 -12.16 7.03
N GLU A 245 -29.47 -13.12 7.00
CA GLU A 245 -28.37 -13.12 6.03
C GLU A 245 -28.90 -13.04 4.58
N GLY A 246 -28.13 -12.37 3.72
CA GLY A 246 -28.46 -12.24 2.29
C GLY A 246 -29.28 -11.01 1.92
N THR A 247 -29.58 -10.11 2.87
CA THR A 247 -30.26 -8.84 2.59
C THR A 247 -29.34 -7.64 2.85
N GLY A 248 -28.85 -6.97 1.80
CA GLY A 248 -28.06 -5.73 1.93
C GLY A 248 -26.88 -5.83 2.93
N ASN A 249 -26.92 -5.01 4.00
CA ASN A 249 -25.88 -4.90 5.03
C ASN A 249 -26.08 -5.83 6.24
N CYS A 250 -26.95 -6.84 6.10
CA CYS A 250 -27.26 -7.77 7.18
C CYS A 250 -26.11 -8.76 7.43
N GLY A 251 -25.68 -8.87 8.68
CA GLY A 251 -24.62 -9.79 9.12
C GLY A 251 -25.14 -11.07 9.76
N GLY A 252 -26.43 -11.36 9.58
CA GLY A 252 -27.14 -12.35 10.35
C GLY A 252 -27.78 -11.74 11.60
N LEU A 253 -28.41 -12.62 12.38
CA LEU A 253 -29.06 -12.24 13.62
C LEU A 253 -28.02 -12.10 14.73
N ALA A 254 -28.06 -11.01 15.46
CA ALA A 254 -27.17 -10.78 16.59
C ALA A 254 -27.42 -11.84 17.67
N ASP A 255 -26.33 -12.32 18.29
CA ASP A 255 -26.45 -13.14 19.49
C ASP A 255 -27.05 -12.31 20.65
N PRO A 256 -27.81 -12.93 21.57
CA PRO A 256 -28.52 -12.20 22.64
C PRO A 256 -27.61 -11.33 23.52
N ASP A 257 -26.35 -11.72 23.68
CA ASP A 257 -25.38 -11.04 24.53
C ASP A 257 -24.65 -9.88 23.81
N VAL A 258 -24.89 -9.69 22.51
CA VAL A 258 -24.23 -8.66 21.72
C VAL A 258 -24.96 -7.32 21.89
N GLN A 259 -24.19 -6.28 22.22
CA GLN A 259 -24.72 -4.93 22.32
C GLN A 259 -25.17 -4.41 20.95
N LEU A 260 -26.43 -3.96 20.89
CA LEU A 260 -27.05 -3.38 19.70
C LEU A 260 -27.00 -1.85 19.72
N PHE A 261 -26.89 -1.25 18.54
CA PHE A 261 -26.77 0.20 18.31
C PHE A 261 -27.81 0.69 17.30
N ASP A 262 -28.26 1.93 17.42
CA ASP A 262 -29.31 2.47 16.53
C ASP A 262 -28.82 2.75 15.10
N ASN A 263 -27.51 2.91 14.90
CA ASN A 263 -26.89 3.12 13.59
C ASN A 263 -25.43 2.62 13.57
N SER A 264 -24.86 2.51 12.37
CA SER A 264 -23.48 2.07 12.17
C SER A 264 -22.45 3.02 12.80
N THR A 265 -22.68 4.35 12.78
CA THR A 265 -21.81 5.35 13.42
C THR A 265 -21.59 5.06 14.90
N ALA A 266 -22.68 4.88 15.67
CA ALA A 266 -22.61 4.60 17.10
C ALA A 266 -21.91 3.26 17.39
N CYS A 267 -22.16 2.24 16.55
CA CYS A 267 -21.47 0.97 16.63
C CYS A 267 -19.96 1.13 16.38
N CYS A 268 -19.57 1.80 15.30
CA CYS A 268 -18.17 2.04 14.91
C CYS A 268 -17.41 2.81 16.00
N GLN A 269 -17.97 3.92 16.49
CA GLN A 269 -17.33 4.73 17.55
C GLN A 269 -17.14 3.95 18.86
N THR A 270 -18.10 3.10 19.21
CA THR A 270 -18.08 2.37 20.50
C THR A 270 -17.24 1.10 20.44
N LYS A 271 -17.35 0.32 19.37
CA LYS A 271 -16.79 -1.04 19.27
C LYS A 271 -15.53 -1.13 18.42
N LEU A 272 -15.31 -0.15 17.54
CA LEU A 272 -14.15 -0.08 16.63
C LEU A 272 -13.44 1.28 16.71
N PRO A 273 -13.13 1.81 17.90
CA PRO A 273 -12.51 3.13 18.05
C PRO A 273 -11.11 3.21 17.44
N HIS A 274 -10.42 2.07 17.25
CA HIS A 274 -9.13 2.00 16.55
C HIS A 274 -9.26 2.17 15.04
N LYS A 275 -10.46 1.99 14.47
CA LYS A 275 -10.71 2.22 13.04
C LYS A 275 -11.11 3.67 12.79
N ARG A 276 -10.75 4.20 11.62
CA ARG A 276 -11.28 5.49 11.16
C ARG A 276 -12.79 5.39 10.99
N LEU A 277 -13.51 6.36 11.54
CA LEU A 277 -14.97 6.35 11.57
C LEU A 277 -15.56 6.25 10.15
N ALA A 278 -15.12 7.11 9.23
CA ALA A 278 -15.60 7.13 7.86
C ALA A 278 -15.33 5.81 7.11
N TYR A 279 -14.16 5.18 7.32
CA TYR A 279 -13.85 3.85 6.79
C TYR A 279 -14.84 2.81 7.33
N CYS A 280 -15.00 2.76 8.67
CA CYS A 280 -15.89 1.81 9.33
C CYS A 280 -17.34 1.96 8.86
N GLU A 281 -17.85 3.19 8.76
CA GLU A 281 -19.20 3.49 8.27
C GLU A 281 -19.38 3.05 6.81
N ALA A 282 -18.42 3.34 5.93
CA ALA A 282 -18.48 2.96 4.52
C ALA A 282 -18.55 1.44 4.34
N VAL A 283 -17.66 0.69 4.98
CA VAL A 283 -17.63 -0.78 4.86
C VAL A 283 -18.82 -1.44 5.56
N SER A 284 -19.30 -0.85 6.66
CA SER A 284 -20.53 -1.30 7.35
C SER A 284 -21.78 -1.08 6.48
N ALA A 285 -21.78 -0.01 5.69
CA ALA A 285 -22.82 0.28 4.71
C ALA A 285 -22.71 -0.54 3.42
N GLY A 286 -21.74 -1.46 3.31
CA GLY A 286 -21.51 -2.30 2.14
C GLY A 286 -20.80 -1.58 0.98
N ASN A 287 -20.31 -0.35 1.21
CA ASN A 287 -19.62 0.44 0.20
C ASN A 287 -18.11 0.15 0.22
N GLN A 288 -17.47 0.31 -0.94
CA GLN A 288 -16.01 0.40 -1.01
C GLN A 288 -15.57 1.78 -0.49
N TRP A 289 -14.56 1.80 0.38
CA TRP A 289 -13.96 3.03 0.84
C TRP A 289 -12.83 3.43 -0.11
N ALA A 290 -12.97 4.57 -0.78
CA ALA A 290 -11.97 5.07 -1.72
C ALA A 290 -10.79 5.79 -1.06
N GLY A 291 -10.75 5.85 0.27
CA GLY A 291 -9.87 6.71 1.05
C GLY A 291 -10.47 8.09 1.36
N SER A 292 -9.87 8.80 2.30
CA SER A 292 -10.30 10.15 2.70
C SER A 292 -9.82 11.26 1.74
N GLY A 293 -8.79 10.99 0.94
CA GLY A 293 -8.08 12.00 0.15
C GLY A 293 -7.13 12.89 0.97
N GLU A 294 -7.09 12.72 2.29
CA GLU A 294 -6.12 13.38 3.17
C GLU A 294 -4.72 12.76 3.00
N PHE A 295 -3.68 13.43 3.48
CA PHE A 295 -2.28 13.01 3.28
C PHE A 295 -1.66 12.43 4.54
N TYR A 296 -0.68 11.53 4.37
CA TYR A 296 0.17 11.01 5.44
C TYR A 296 1.60 10.81 4.97
N PRO A 297 2.60 10.82 5.89
CA PRO A 297 3.99 10.67 5.50
C PRO A 297 4.31 9.24 5.07
N ASP A 298 4.93 9.13 3.90
CA ASP A 298 5.73 7.98 3.51
C ASP A 298 7.21 8.28 3.78
N TYR A 299 7.71 7.77 4.90
CA TYR A 299 9.09 7.97 5.32
C TYR A 299 10.11 7.31 4.38
N PHE A 300 9.72 6.30 3.59
CA PHE A 300 10.63 5.62 2.68
C PHE A 300 10.91 6.48 1.45
N THR A 301 9.86 7.06 0.86
CA THR A 301 9.98 7.93 -0.31
C THR A 301 10.23 9.40 0.06
N SER A 302 10.13 9.74 1.35
CA SER A 302 10.33 11.10 1.87
C SER A 302 9.31 12.08 1.27
N THR A 303 8.07 11.63 1.10
CA THR A 303 6.94 12.42 0.59
C THR A 303 5.71 12.22 1.47
N CYS A 304 4.67 13.00 1.23
CA CYS A 304 3.36 12.82 1.78
C CYS A 304 2.42 12.29 0.68
N VAL A 305 1.83 11.13 0.93
CA VAL A 305 0.97 10.43 -0.04
C VAL A 305 -0.48 10.53 0.39
N ALA A 306 -1.40 10.53 -0.57
CA ALA A 306 -2.83 10.60 -0.28
C ALA A 306 -3.36 9.24 0.22
N ASP A 307 -4.27 9.27 1.20
CA ASP A 307 -5.12 8.18 1.64
C ASP A 307 -6.21 7.94 0.60
N CYS A 308 -5.95 6.99 -0.30
CA CYS A 308 -6.83 6.65 -1.41
C CYS A 308 -6.66 5.18 -1.85
N ASP A 309 -7.47 4.75 -2.82
CA ASP A 309 -7.24 3.50 -3.53
C ASP A 309 -5.97 3.57 -4.41
N GLY A 310 -5.11 2.55 -4.30
CA GLY A 310 -3.77 2.48 -4.88
C GLY A 310 -3.73 2.52 -6.41
N ALA A 311 -4.88 2.42 -7.09
CA ALA A 311 -4.99 2.67 -8.53
C ALA A 311 -4.81 4.15 -8.92
N THR A 312 -4.94 5.08 -7.96
CA THR A 312 -4.81 6.52 -8.21
C THR A 312 -3.34 6.94 -8.17
N ALA A 313 -2.88 7.74 -9.14
CA ALA A 313 -1.52 8.30 -9.07
C ALA A 313 -1.36 9.16 -7.80
N GLY A 314 -0.19 9.07 -7.14
CA GLY A 314 0.08 9.81 -5.89
C GLY A 314 -0.52 9.20 -4.63
N CYS A 315 -1.10 8.00 -4.78
CA CYS A 315 -1.75 7.31 -3.70
C CYS A 315 -0.81 6.47 -2.85
N GLY A 316 -0.95 6.55 -1.53
CA GLY A 316 -0.19 5.73 -0.57
C GLY A 316 -0.88 4.43 -0.19
N GLY A 317 -2.16 4.30 -0.51
CA GLY A 317 -3.05 3.25 -0.02
C GLY A 317 -4.03 3.74 1.04
N ILE A 318 -4.92 2.84 1.45
CA ILE A 318 -6.03 3.16 2.37
C ILE A 318 -5.60 3.04 3.83
N ILE A 319 -5.75 4.13 4.58
CA ILE A 319 -5.53 4.19 6.02
C ILE A 319 -6.82 3.86 6.75
N THR A 320 -6.88 2.66 7.33
CA THR A 320 -8.04 2.20 8.11
C THR A 320 -7.92 2.50 9.60
N ASP A 321 -6.71 2.80 10.07
CA ASP A 321 -6.38 3.00 11.50
C ASP A 321 -6.51 4.48 11.90
N SER A 322 -7.25 4.72 12.97
CA SER A 322 -7.48 6.06 13.55
C SER A 322 -6.24 6.66 14.22
N SER A 323 -5.28 5.84 14.65
CA SER A 323 -4.02 6.29 15.27
C SER A 323 -3.09 6.97 14.27
N LYS A 324 -3.29 6.73 12.97
CA LYS A 324 -2.56 7.41 11.91
C LYS A 324 -3.14 8.81 11.74
N ARG A 325 -2.34 9.82 12.06
CA ARG A 325 -2.65 11.21 11.78
C ARG A 325 -2.64 11.43 10.27
N LEU A 326 -3.72 12.01 9.75
CA LEU A 326 -3.82 12.48 8.37
C LEU A 326 -3.85 14.02 8.38
N PHE A 327 -3.50 14.62 7.25
CA PHE A 327 -3.39 16.05 7.05
C PHE A 327 -4.21 16.49 5.86
N ALA A 328 -4.82 17.68 5.92
CA ALA A 328 -5.70 18.15 4.84
C ALA A 328 -4.95 18.41 3.53
N THR A 329 -3.65 18.72 3.61
CA THR A 329 -2.80 19.02 2.45
C THR A 329 -1.44 18.35 2.57
N ALA A 330 -0.79 18.11 1.43
CA ALA A 330 0.58 17.62 1.38
C ALA A 330 1.56 18.60 2.06
N ALA A 331 1.38 19.91 1.88
CA ALA A 331 2.18 20.95 2.53
C ALA A 331 2.18 20.82 4.05
N GLU A 332 0.98 20.72 4.64
CA GLU A 332 0.82 20.58 6.09
C GLU A 332 1.45 19.27 6.61
N CYS A 333 1.26 18.17 5.88
CA CYS A 333 1.88 16.89 6.19
C CYS A 333 3.42 17.01 6.21
N CYS A 334 4.00 17.58 5.16
CA CYS A 334 5.43 17.76 5.00
C CYS A 334 6.04 18.59 6.13
N GLU A 335 5.44 19.75 6.44
CA GLU A 335 5.91 20.66 7.48
C GLU A 335 5.91 20.00 8.87
N GLN A 336 4.88 19.21 9.20
CA GLN A 336 4.72 18.65 10.54
C GLN A 336 5.42 17.31 10.76
N THR A 337 5.67 16.53 9.71
CA THR A 337 6.16 15.14 9.85
C THR A 337 7.52 14.89 9.23
N LEU A 338 7.96 15.74 8.29
CA LEU A 338 9.22 15.60 7.57
C LEU A 338 10.09 16.86 7.70
N PRO A 339 10.41 17.31 8.93
CA PRO A 339 11.12 18.59 9.16
C PRO A 339 12.57 18.62 8.65
N THR A 340 13.14 17.46 8.30
CA THR A 340 14.49 17.35 7.72
C THR A 340 14.53 17.63 6.21
N ILE A 341 13.37 17.86 5.59
CA ILE A 341 13.21 18.11 4.16
C ILE A 341 12.67 19.52 3.99
N ASP A 342 13.13 20.25 2.97
CA ASP A 342 12.53 21.55 2.64
C ASP A 342 11.03 21.36 2.34
N PRO A 343 10.12 22.06 3.03
CA PRO A 343 8.68 21.83 2.87
C PRO A 343 8.19 21.97 1.43
N ALA A 344 8.76 22.91 0.65
CA ALA A 344 8.38 23.10 -0.75
C ALA A 344 8.83 21.91 -1.62
N LEU A 345 10.03 21.36 -1.35
CA LEU A 345 10.53 20.17 -2.04
C LEU A 345 9.68 18.94 -1.73
N CYS A 346 9.32 18.76 -0.46
CA CYS A 346 8.46 17.67 -0.03
C CYS A 346 7.08 17.78 -0.70
N GLU A 347 6.46 18.97 -0.70
CA GLU A 347 5.16 19.21 -1.31
C GLU A 347 5.18 18.95 -2.82
N ASP A 348 6.17 19.50 -3.55
CA ASP A 348 6.30 19.29 -5.00
C ASP A 348 6.47 17.80 -5.34
N ARG A 349 7.25 17.05 -4.54
CA ARG A 349 7.42 15.59 -4.74
C ARG A 349 6.20 14.77 -4.32
N SER A 350 5.36 15.30 -3.44
CA SER A 350 4.10 14.71 -3.00
C SER A 350 2.99 14.92 -4.03
N SER A 351 3.16 15.91 -4.91
CA SER A 351 2.23 16.20 -6.00
C SER A 351 2.52 15.35 -7.24
N VAL A 352 1.50 14.70 -7.78
CA VAL A 352 1.59 13.98 -9.07
C VAL A 352 1.85 14.90 -10.26
N THR A 353 1.54 16.19 -10.13
CA THR A 353 1.80 17.21 -11.14
C THR A 353 2.98 18.10 -10.77
N GLY A 354 3.79 17.70 -9.78
CA GLY A 354 4.95 18.46 -9.32
C GLY A 354 5.93 18.70 -10.46
N ASN A 355 6.23 19.97 -10.74
CA ASN A 355 7.08 20.40 -11.85
C ASN A 355 8.32 21.16 -11.37
N GLY A 356 8.72 20.92 -10.12
CA GLY A 356 9.81 21.62 -9.46
C GLY A 356 9.28 22.78 -8.61
N THR A 357 10.05 23.12 -7.58
CA THR A 357 9.73 24.16 -6.60
C THR A 357 9.93 25.58 -7.11
N GLY A 358 10.63 25.75 -8.24
CA GLY A 358 11.05 27.06 -8.76
C GLY A 358 12.17 27.73 -7.92
N LYS A 359 12.61 27.09 -6.84
CA LYS A 359 13.74 27.52 -6.01
C LYS A 359 15.07 27.06 -6.61
N TYR A 360 16.17 27.57 -6.08
CA TYR A 360 17.52 27.25 -6.52
C TYR A 360 18.20 26.26 -5.59
N TYR A 361 19.07 25.42 -6.13
CA TYR A 361 19.91 24.49 -5.38
C TYR A 361 21.31 24.41 -5.98
N ALA A 362 22.31 24.14 -5.15
CA ALA A 362 23.66 23.88 -5.62
C ALA A 362 23.75 22.48 -6.20
N GLU A 363 24.23 22.39 -7.44
CA GLU A 363 24.42 21.10 -8.08
C GLU A 363 25.62 20.36 -7.46
N PRO A 364 25.46 19.06 -7.10
CA PRO A 364 26.56 18.29 -6.55
C PRO A 364 27.79 18.30 -7.47
N GLY A 365 28.92 18.82 -6.97
CA GLY A 365 30.19 18.88 -7.69
C GLY A 365 30.29 19.93 -8.80
N SER A 366 29.33 20.86 -8.87
CA SER A 366 29.29 21.91 -9.90
C SER A 366 29.39 23.31 -9.28
N PRO A 367 30.03 24.29 -9.94
CA PRO A 367 30.17 25.65 -9.43
C PRO A 367 28.95 26.55 -9.70
N VAL A 368 27.80 25.96 -10.04
CA VAL A 368 26.58 26.69 -10.35
C VAL A 368 25.41 26.25 -9.49
N CYS A 369 24.48 27.17 -9.33
CA CYS A 369 23.16 26.92 -8.80
C CYS A 369 22.18 26.73 -9.95
N SER A 370 21.31 25.74 -9.83
CA SER A 370 20.25 25.48 -10.80
C SER A 370 18.89 25.72 -10.19
N GLN A 371 17.95 26.18 -11.01
CA GLN A 371 16.55 26.26 -10.62
C GLN A 371 15.90 24.88 -10.72
N ASP A 372 15.24 24.46 -9.65
CA ASP A 372 14.48 23.23 -9.57
C ASP A 372 13.18 23.36 -10.39
N THR A 373 13.18 22.73 -11.56
CA THR A 373 12.13 22.80 -12.58
C THR A 373 11.91 21.43 -13.20
N GLY A 374 10.84 21.25 -13.99
CA GLY A 374 10.56 20.00 -14.70
C GLY A 374 11.70 19.48 -15.58
N LEU A 375 12.55 20.36 -16.08
CA LEU A 375 13.71 20.01 -16.90
C LEU A 375 14.93 19.60 -16.06
N LYS A 376 15.05 20.13 -14.84
CA LYS A 376 16.19 19.93 -13.96
C LYS A 376 15.72 19.89 -12.51
N ARG A 377 15.53 18.68 -12.02
CA ARG A 377 14.94 18.41 -10.70
C ARG A 377 16.01 18.08 -9.66
N VAL A 378 15.75 18.51 -8.44
CA VAL A 378 16.47 18.03 -7.27
C VAL A 378 16.22 16.53 -7.07
N THR A 379 17.29 15.75 -7.03
CA THR A 379 17.21 14.28 -6.87
C THR A 379 17.26 13.84 -5.41
N HIS A 380 17.99 14.57 -4.56
CA HIS A 380 18.18 14.21 -3.17
C HIS A 380 17.23 14.98 -2.23
N PRO A 381 16.39 14.30 -1.41
CA PRO A 381 15.37 14.96 -0.59
C PRO A 381 15.93 15.93 0.46
N GLN A 382 17.17 15.74 0.91
CA GLN A 382 17.80 16.64 1.90
C GLN A 382 18.52 17.85 1.27
N THR A 383 18.34 18.09 -0.03
CA THR A 383 18.96 19.24 -0.69
C THR A 383 18.34 20.52 -0.17
N ARG A 384 19.20 21.43 0.32
CA ARG A 384 18.76 22.75 0.75
C ARG A 384 18.39 23.60 -0.46
N LEU A 385 17.21 24.21 -0.42
CA LEU A 385 16.71 25.12 -1.44
C LEU A 385 16.88 26.59 -1.02
N TYR A 386 17.01 27.46 -2.01
CA TYR A 386 17.21 28.89 -1.85
C TYR A 386 16.22 29.66 -2.74
N ASN A 387 15.75 30.82 -2.29
CA ASN A 387 14.73 31.59 -3.01
C ASN A 387 15.27 32.24 -4.30
N ASP A 388 16.57 32.49 -4.37
CA ASP A 388 17.24 33.13 -5.50
C ASP A 388 18.65 32.57 -5.72
N THR A 389 19.17 32.79 -6.92
CA THR A 389 20.53 32.39 -7.32
C THR A 389 21.59 32.97 -6.40
N ASP A 390 21.41 34.21 -5.94
CA ASP A 390 22.39 34.93 -5.15
C ASP A 390 22.63 34.26 -3.78
N SER A 391 21.54 33.93 -3.09
CA SER A 391 21.56 33.26 -1.80
C SER A 391 22.12 31.85 -1.93
N CYS A 392 21.75 31.13 -3.00
CA CYS A 392 22.33 29.83 -3.30
C CYS A 392 23.85 29.90 -3.49
N CYS A 393 24.34 30.81 -4.32
CA CYS A 393 25.77 30.96 -4.59
C CYS A 393 26.55 31.36 -3.32
N LYS A 394 26.03 32.28 -2.51
CA LYS A 394 26.69 32.76 -1.29
C LYS A 394 26.77 31.69 -0.20
N GLU A 395 25.69 30.96 0.02
CA GLU A 395 25.57 30.04 1.16
C GLU A 395 25.99 28.61 0.83
N ALA A 396 25.64 28.10 -0.35
CA ALA A 396 25.92 26.72 -0.73
C ALA A 396 27.29 26.54 -1.37
N LEU A 397 27.80 27.58 -2.05
CA LEU A 397 29.03 27.54 -2.83
C LEU A 397 30.03 28.63 -2.38
N PRO A 398 30.37 28.75 -1.08
CA PRO A 398 31.28 29.80 -0.59
C PRO A 398 32.72 29.67 -1.13
N TRP A 399 33.06 28.52 -1.73
CA TRP A 399 34.34 28.22 -2.34
C TRP A 399 34.41 28.68 -3.82
N VAL A 400 33.30 29.13 -4.40
CA VAL A 400 33.20 29.72 -5.74
C VAL A 400 33.05 31.24 -5.60
N SER A 401 33.72 32.00 -6.45
CA SER A 401 33.54 33.46 -6.45
C SER A 401 32.09 33.80 -6.83
N PHE A 402 31.48 34.71 -6.07
CA PHE A 402 30.06 35.02 -6.20
C PHE A 402 29.68 35.42 -7.63
N GLY A 403 30.47 36.29 -8.26
CA GLY A 403 30.23 36.73 -9.64
C GLY A 403 30.33 35.60 -10.67
N PHE A 404 31.21 34.62 -10.44
CA PHE A 404 31.33 33.45 -11.30
C PHE A 404 30.09 32.57 -11.17
N CYS A 405 29.72 32.19 -9.94
CA CYS A 405 28.55 31.36 -9.70
C CYS A 405 27.27 32.00 -10.24
N ALA A 406 27.00 33.26 -9.91
CA ALA A 406 25.77 33.95 -10.31
C ALA A 406 25.63 34.03 -11.84
N SER A 407 26.71 34.40 -12.54
CA SER A 407 26.67 34.52 -14.01
C SER A 407 26.52 33.17 -14.71
N ARG A 408 27.28 32.16 -14.30
CA ARG A 408 27.21 30.82 -14.91
C ARG A 408 25.88 30.12 -14.60
N SER A 409 25.31 30.35 -13.41
CA SER A 409 23.96 29.88 -13.06
C SER A 409 22.87 30.51 -13.94
N ALA A 410 23.08 31.74 -14.40
CA ALA A 410 22.21 32.41 -15.38
C ALA A 410 22.52 32.03 -16.84
N GLY A 411 23.48 31.13 -17.09
CA GLY A 411 23.90 30.74 -18.44
C GLY A 411 24.68 31.83 -19.19
N SER A 412 25.32 32.76 -18.48
CA SER A 412 26.03 33.91 -19.04
C SER A 412 27.42 34.10 -18.44
N TYR A 413 28.09 35.17 -18.88
CA TYR A 413 29.35 35.65 -18.32
C TYR A 413 29.12 36.79 -17.32
N SER A 414 30.05 36.96 -16.38
CA SER A 414 29.89 37.96 -15.31
C SER A 414 30.10 39.38 -15.80
N GLU A 415 30.74 39.57 -16.97
CA GLU A 415 31.15 40.86 -17.52
C GLU A 415 32.08 41.63 -16.56
N LYS A 416 32.67 40.94 -15.59
CA LYS A 416 33.61 41.47 -14.61
C LYS A 416 35.05 41.22 -15.04
N TRP A 417 35.98 41.93 -14.41
CA TRP A 417 37.40 41.92 -14.75
C TRP A 417 38.20 41.04 -13.81
N TYR A 418 39.20 40.36 -14.34
CA TYR A 418 40.12 39.52 -13.58
C TYR A 418 41.48 39.39 -14.28
N VAL A 419 42.48 38.89 -13.59
CA VAL A 419 43.79 38.61 -14.20
C VAL A 419 43.75 37.22 -14.84
N ALA A 420 43.56 37.17 -16.16
CA ALA A 420 43.57 35.91 -16.90
C ALA A 420 44.97 35.31 -17.05
N ASP A 421 45.99 36.16 -17.14
CA ASP A 421 47.39 35.76 -17.23
C ASP A 421 48.26 36.86 -16.59
N TYR A 422 49.05 36.50 -15.59
CA TYR A 422 49.96 37.45 -14.93
C TYR A 422 51.12 37.88 -15.83
N THR A 423 51.42 37.13 -16.89
CA THR A 423 52.49 37.46 -17.84
C THR A 423 52.10 38.57 -18.80
N THR A 424 50.81 38.69 -19.13
CA THR A 424 50.30 39.77 -19.99
C THR A 424 50.17 41.10 -19.25
N GLN A 425 50.31 41.09 -17.91
CA GLN A 425 50.29 42.29 -17.06
C GLN A 425 49.02 43.13 -17.25
N THR A 426 47.91 42.48 -17.59
CA THR A 426 46.61 43.12 -17.87
C THR A 426 45.49 42.34 -17.21
N CYS A 427 44.41 43.03 -16.88
CA CYS A 427 43.13 42.43 -16.58
C CYS A 427 42.35 42.16 -17.87
N ALA A 428 41.70 41.00 -17.93
CA ALA A 428 40.77 40.59 -18.97
C ALA A 428 39.34 40.61 -18.43
N LYS A 429 38.37 40.72 -19.32
CA LYS A 429 36.95 40.71 -18.99
C LYS A 429 36.39 39.29 -19.17
N ASP A 430 35.66 38.79 -18.17
CA ASP A 430 34.91 37.54 -18.27
C ASP A 430 33.70 37.76 -19.18
N CYS A 431 33.89 37.45 -20.46
CA CYS A 431 32.89 37.54 -21.53
C CYS A 431 33.16 36.47 -22.60
N ALA A 432 32.19 36.28 -23.50
CA ALA A 432 32.32 35.35 -24.61
C ALA A 432 33.55 35.66 -25.49
N ALA A 433 34.26 34.62 -25.92
CA ALA A 433 35.44 34.77 -26.76
C ALA A 433 35.10 35.50 -28.08
N GLY A 434 35.90 36.50 -28.45
CA GLY A 434 35.75 37.28 -29.69
C GLY A 434 35.63 38.80 -29.50
N GLY A 435 35.39 39.29 -28.27
CA GLY A 435 35.52 40.71 -27.93
C GLY A 435 36.95 41.13 -27.56
N ALA A 436 37.26 42.43 -27.66
CA ALA A 436 38.55 42.96 -27.22
C ALA A 436 38.77 42.66 -25.72
N ASN A 437 39.87 41.97 -25.39
CA ASN A 437 40.21 41.51 -24.04
C ASN A 437 39.12 40.68 -23.34
N CYS A 438 38.24 40.01 -24.11
CA CYS A 438 37.29 39.01 -23.59
C CYS A 438 37.96 37.65 -23.45
N VAL A 439 38.10 37.20 -22.20
CA VAL A 439 38.58 35.86 -21.88
C VAL A 439 37.59 35.21 -20.93
N PRO A 440 36.92 34.11 -21.31
CA PRO A 440 36.09 33.35 -20.40
C PRO A 440 36.87 32.91 -19.16
N ALA A 441 36.40 33.34 -17.97
CA ALA A 441 36.94 32.82 -16.72
C ALA A 441 36.67 31.31 -16.65
N THR A 442 37.72 30.53 -16.38
CA THR A 442 37.66 29.07 -16.21
C THR A 442 37.91 28.66 -14.75
N ASP A 443 38.66 29.45 -14.01
CA ASP A 443 38.88 29.26 -12.58
C ASP A 443 37.75 29.91 -11.78
N MET A 444 36.94 29.06 -11.17
CA MET A 444 35.76 29.43 -10.38
C MET A 444 36.11 30.12 -9.04
N SER A 445 37.36 30.07 -8.61
CA SER A 445 37.83 30.73 -7.38
C SER A 445 38.39 32.14 -7.62
N THR A 446 38.48 32.57 -8.88
CA THR A 446 39.07 33.86 -9.23
C THR A 446 38.23 35.05 -8.75
N ASP A 447 38.91 36.02 -8.15
CA ASP A 447 38.31 37.31 -7.77
C ASP A 447 37.93 38.11 -9.01
N LEU A 448 36.66 38.53 -9.05
CA LEU A 448 36.08 39.31 -10.15
C LEU A 448 35.80 40.73 -9.67
N TYR A 449 36.23 41.71 -10.46
CA TYR A 449 36.14 43.14 -10.16
C TYR A 449 35.16 43.84 -11.11
N ASP A 450 34.47 44.89 -10.65
CA ASP A 450 33.50 45.62 -11.48
C ASP A 450 34.17 46.39 -12.61
N THR A 451 35.40 46.86 -12.38
CA THR A 451 36.19 47.60 -13.38
C THR A 451 37.60 47.02 -13.55
N SER A 452 38.17 47.22 -14.74
CA SER A 452 39.57 46.92 -15.04
C SER A 452 40.52 47.68 -14.11
N LEU A 453 40.21 48.94 -13.76
CA LEU A 453 41.00 49.74 -12.84
C LEU A 453 41.06 49.15 -11.43
N GLU A 454 39.93 48.66 -10.91
CA GLU A 454 39.89 47.99 -9.61
C GLU A 454 40.66 46.67 -9.64
N CYS A 455 40.54 45.90 -10.73
CA CYS A 455 41.33 44.70 -10.92
C CYS A 455 42.84 45.01 -10.94
N CYS A 456 43.26 46.03 -11.70
CA CYS A 456 44.66 46.47 -11.78
C CYS A 456 45.19 46.92 -10.41
N LYS A 457 44.41 47.73 -9.66
CA LYS A 457 44.78 48.14 -8.30
C LYS A 457 44.85 46.96 -7.33
N GLY A 458 43.93 46.01 -7.45
CA GLY A 458 43.77 44.90 -6.51
C GLY A 458 44.78 43.77 -6.72
N LYS A 459 45.12 43.44 -7.97
CA LYS A 459 45.94 42.26 -8.31
C LYS A 459 47.25 42.59 -9.01
N LEU A 460 47.41 43.78 -9.60
CA LEU A 460 48.60 44.19 -10.37
C LEU A 460 49.21 45.48 -9.82
N SER A 461 49.21 45.63 -8.49
CA SER A 461 49.58 46.89 -7.80
C SER A 461 51.04 47.31 -7.97
N TRP A 462 51.91 46.45 -8.52
CA TRP A 462 53.30 46.80 -8.86
C TRP A 462 53.42 47.56 -10.19
N LEU A 463 52.32 47.66 -10.96
CA LEU A 463 52.22 48.45 -12.18
C LEU A 463 51.49 49.76 -11.91
N ASP A 464 51.74 50.75 -12.77
CA ASP A 464 50.89 51.94 -12.80
C ASP A 464 49.46 51.52 -13.17
N SER A 465 48.51 51.74 -12.24
CA SER A 465 47.16 51.22 -12.38
C SER A 465 46.38 51.87 -13.53
N ALA A 466 46.71 53.11 -13.90
CA ALA A 466 46.08 53.80 -15.02
C ALA A 466 46.60 53.26 -16.36
N ALA A 467 47.90 52.97 -16.45
CA ALA A 467 48.51 52.30 -17.59
C ALA A 467 47.94 50.89 -17.80
N CYS A 468 47.85 50.09 -16.73
CA CYS A 468 47.22 48.77 -16.75
C CYS A 468 45.75 48.85 -17.21
N ASP A 469 44.96 49.76 -16.62
CA ASP A 469 43.56 49.97 -16.98
C ASP A 469 43.38 50.34 -18.46
N ALA A 470 44.21 51.24 -18.98
CA ALA A 470 44.17 51.64 -20.38
C ALA A 470 44.43 50.46 -21.34
N ILE A 471 45.49 49.68 -21.08
CA ILE A 471 45.82 48.50 -21.91
C ILE A 471 44.72 47.43 -21.78
N SER A 472 44.20 47.20 -20.58
CA SER A 472 43.08 46.29 -20.32
C SER A 472 41.80 46.68 -21.06
N ASN A 473 41.56 47.96 -21.29
CA ASN A 473 40.44 48.43 -22.14
C ASN A 473 40.79 48.49 -23.64
N GLY A 474 41.93 47.93 -24.06
CA GLY A 474 42.35 47.90 -25.46
C GLY A 474 42.85 49.24 -25.98
N THR A 475 43.17 50.20 -25.10
CA THR A 475 43.80 51.47 -25.46
C THR A 475 45.31 51.28 -25.52
N PRO A 476 45.96 51.34 -26.69
CA PRO A 476 47.40 51.34 -26.76
C PRO A 476 47.92 52.58 -26.04
N LEU A 477 48.82 52.41 -25.06
CA LEU A 477 49.49 53.56 -24.47
C LEU A 477 50.30 54.26 -25.57
N ALA A 478 49.99 55.53 -25.81
CA ALA A 478 50.85 56.38 -26.61
C ALA A 478 52.24 56.39 -25.95
N PRO A 479 53.34 56.18 -26.71
CA PRO A 479 54.69 56.23 -26.14
C PRO A 479 54.88 57.55 -25.40
N THR A 480 55.24 57.48 -24.12
CA THR A 480 55.59 58.65 -23.32
C THR A 480 56.99 59.09 -23.71
N PHE A 481 57.08 60.18 -24.47
CA PHE A 481 58.33 60.79 -24.88
C PHE A 481 58.90 61.65 -23.74
N THR A 482 60.14 61.39 -23.34
CA THR A 482 60.80 62.15 -22.27
C THR A 482 61.34 63.51 -22.74
N ASN A 483 61.38 63.76 -24.06
CA ASN A 483 62.02 64.92 -24.70
C ASN A 483 63.53 65.04 -24.39
N LYS A 484 64.16 64.00 -23.85
CA LYS A 484 65.61 63.93 -23.62
C LYS A 484 66.32 63.42 -24.86
N PHE A 485 67.64 63.60 -24.92
CA PHE A 485 68.47 63.22 -26.06
C PHE A 485 69.22 61.91 -25.80
N TYR A 486 69.37 61.07 -26.81
CA TYR A 486 70.19 59.86 -26.77
C TYR A 486 71.09 59.79 -28.00
N VAL A 487 72.22 59.10 -27.88
CA VAL A 487 73.20 59.02 -28.95
C VAL A 487 72.76 58.08 -30.08
N ASP A 488 72.85 58.58 -31.30
CA ASP A 488 72.78 57.84 -32.55
C ASP A 488 74.18 57.82 -33.19
N TYR A 489 74.91 56.73 -32.89
CA TYR A 489 76.27 56.53 -33.39
C TYR A 489 76.33 56.39 -34.91
N SER A 490 75.27 55.91 -35.55
CA SER A 490 75.26 55.68 -37.00
C SER A 490 75.21 56.99 -37.77
N ASN A 491 74.50 57.99 -37.24
CA ASN A 491 74.36 59.31 -37.87
C ASN A 491 75.27 60.38 -37.25
N ASN A 492 76.14 60.02 -36.31
CA ASN A 492 76.97 60.95 -35.53
C ASN A 492 76.15 62.14 -34.98
N ALA A 493 74.98 61.82 -34.42
CA ALA A 493 74.00 62.76 -33.93
C ALA A 493 73.46 62.32 -32.57
N CYS A 494 72.82 63.23 -31.84
CA CYS A 494 72.07 62.92 -30.64
C CYS A 494 70.59 63.14 -30.92
N LYS A 495 69.81 62.08 -31.05
CA LYS A 495 68.37 62.18 -31.35
C LYS A 495 67.57 62.48 -30.09
N GLN A 496 66.50 63.24 -30.25
CA GLN A 496 65.57 63.53 -29.17
C GLN A 496 64.48 62.44 -29.12
N ASP A 497 64.20 61.97 -27.90
CA ASP A 497 63.08 61.10 -27.55
C ASP A 497 61.78 61.89 -27.69
N CYS A 498 61.27 61.91 -28.92
CA CYS A 498 60.04 62.54 -29.36
C CYS A 498 59.52 61.80 -30.62
N PRO A 499 58.26 62.02 -31.04
CA PRO A 499 57.67 61.29 -32.17
C PRO A 499 58.55 61.33 -33.42
N ASP A 500 58.79 60.18 -34.05
CA ASP A 500 59.55 60.06 -35.31
C ASP A 500 58.97 60.86 -36.47
N THR A 501 57.69 61.24 -36.38
CA THR A 501 57.01 62.09 -37.36
C THR A 501 57.44 63.56 -37.29
N ASN A 502 58.09 63.97 -36.19
CA ASN A 502 58.58 65.34 -36.04
C ASN A 502 59.93 65.51 -36.76
N PRO A 503 60.23 66.70 -37.30
CA PRO A 503 61.53 66.99 -37.89
C PRO A 503 62.65 66.85 -36.86
N ALA A 504 63.90 66.82 -37.34
CA ALA A 504 65.08 66.86 -36.49
C ALA A 504 64.95 67.97 -35.41
N PRO A 505 65.27 67.68 -34.14
CA PRO A 505 66.13 66.59 -33.69
C PRO A 505 65.44 65.26 -33.33
N CYS A 506 64.14 65.08 -33.58
CA CYS A 506 63.42 63.86 -33.19
C CYS A 506 63.94 62.59 -33.89
N GLY A 507 63.98 61.48 -33.15
CA GLY A 507 64.39 60.17 -33.68
C GLY A 507 63.69 58.96 -33.06
N GLY A 508 62.57 59.19 -32.37
CA GLY A 508 61.70 58.13 -31.87
C GLY A 508 61.92 57.81 -30.40
N ASN A 509 61.12 56.87 -29.88
CA ASN A 509 61.27 56.41 -28.51
C ASN A 509 62.49 55.47 -28.42
N PRO A 510 63.52 55.79 -27.63
CA PRO A 510 64.70 54.96 -27.51
C PRO A 510 64.39 53.67 -26.73
N SER A 511 65.12 52.60 -27.03
CA SER A 511 65.13 51.42 -26.17
C SER A 511 65.62 51.78 -24.75
N SER A 512 65.09 51.09 -23.74
CA SER A 512 65.31 51.42 -22.32
C SER A 512 66.77 51.35 -21.85
N ASP A 513 67.67 50.77 -22.63
CA ASP A 513 69.10 50.67 -22.38
C ASP A 513 69.90 51.93 -22.77
N LYS A 514 69.28 52.89 -23.47
CA LYS A 514 69.94 54.14 -23.88
C LYS A 514 70.05 55.12 -22.71
N THR A 515 71.25 55.68 -22.51
CA THR A 515 71.43 56.81 -21.59
C THR A 515 70.81 58.08 -22.17
N LEU A 516 69.97 58.75 -21.38
CA LEU A 516 69.26 59.97 -21.78
C LEU A 516 69.93 61.22 -21.20
N PHE A 517 70.03 62.26 -22.01
CA PHE A 517 70.67 63.55 -21.71
C PHE A 517 69.66 64.68 -21.80
N ASP A 518 69.81 65.72 -20.98
CA ASP A 518 68.86 66.84 -20.97
C ASP A 518 68.91 67.72 -22.23
N ASN A 519 70.02 67.69 -22.98
CA ASN A 519 70.17 68.46 -24.21
C ASN A 519 71.19 67.83 -25.17
N ALA A 520 71.12 68.22 -26.45
CA ALA A 520 72.01 67.76 -27.51
C ALA A 520 73.50 67.99 -27.22
N GLN A 521 73.86 69.13 -26.60
CA GLN A 521 75.27 69.45 -26.32
C GLN A 521 75.88 68.48 -25.31
N SER A 522 75.18 68.16 -24.22
CA SER A 522 75.65 67.19 -23.22
C SER A 522 75.81 65.80 -23.85
N CYS A 523 74.81 65.35 -24.62
CA CYS A 523 74.90 64.08 -25.34
C CYS A 523 76.10 64.04 -26.30
N CYS A 524 76.27 65.09 -27.12
CA CYS A 524 77.38 65.19 -28.07
C CYS A 524 78.75 65.18 -27.37
N ARG A 525 78.91 65.94 -26.28
CA ARG A 525 80.16 66.00 -25.51
C ARG A 525 80.52 64.66 -24.87
N GLU A 526 79.54 63.95 -24.35
CA GLU A 526 79.80 62.71 -23.61
C GLU A 526 79.91 61.49 -24.51
N LYS A 527 79.10 61.41 -25.56
CA LYS A 527 78.99 60.20 -26.39
C LYS A 527 79.64 60.32 -27.77
N LEU A 528 79.88 61.54 -28.27
CA LEU A 528 80.44 61.80 -29.61
C LEU A 528 81.64 62.78 -29.53
N SER A 529 82.47 62.67 -28.50
CA SER A 529 83.57 63.60 -28.19
C SER A 529 84.69 63.66 -29.24
N TRP A 530 84.73 62.72 -30.19
CA TRP A 530 85.65 62.75 -31.33
C TRP A 530 85.22 63.74 -32.42
N LEU A 531 83.96 64.15 -32.43
CA LEU A 531 83.40 65.09 -33.38
C LEU A 531 83.43 66.50 -32.79
N ASP A 532 83.67 67.52 -33.62
CA ASP A 532 83.50 68.89 -33.17
C ASP A 532 82.06 69.11 -32.68
N LEU A 533 81.93 69.78 -31.53
CA LEU A 533 80.65 69.95 -30.85
C LEU A 533 79.60 70.60 -31.76
N ASN A 534 80.00 71.57 -32.59
CA ASN A 534 79.08 72.24 -33.50
C ASN A 534 78.66 71.32 -34.64
N VAL A 535 79.55 70.44 -35.12
CA VAL A 535 79.22 69.44 -36.14
C VAL A 535 78.22 68.42 -35.59
N CYS A 536 78.44 67.90 -34.39
CA CYS A 536 77.51 66.98 -33.74
C CYS A 536 76.13 67.61 -33.50
N VAL A 537 76.09 68.84 -33.00
CA VAL A 537 74.82 69.56 -32.77
C VAL A 537 74.13 69.91 -34.10
N SER A 538 74.88 70.19 -35.16
CA SER A 538 74.30 70.43 -36.49
C SER A 538 73.67 69.16 -37.08
N ASN A 539 74.39 68.03 -37.01
CA ASN A 539 73.85 66.71 -37.39
C ASN A 539 72.59 66.35 -36.58
N THR A 540 72.61 66.64 -35.28
CA THR A 540 71.47 66.47 -34.38
C THR A 540 70.25 67.25 -34.86
N ASN A 541 70.42 68.52 -35.20
CA ASN A 541 69.35 69.39 -35.64
C ASN A 541 68.99 69.24 -37.13
N GLY A 542 69.65 68.33 -37.86
CA GLY A 542 69.42 68.13 -39.29
C GLY A 542 69.79 69.33 -40.15
N VAL A 543 70.73 70.15 -39.69
CA VAL A 543 71.24 71.33 -40.42
C VAL A 543 72.67 71.07 -40.90
N ALA A 544 73.04 71.66 -42.03
CA ALA A 544 74.40 71.55 -42.56
C ALA A 544 75.40 72.14 -41.54
N PRO A 545 76.47 71.42 -41.17
CA PRO A 545 77.47 71.95 -40.25
C PRO A 545 78.13 73.19 -40.83
N THR A 546 78.31 74.23 -40.00
CA THR A 546 79.10 75.41 -40.36
C THR A 546 80.41 75.36 -39.60
N GLY A 547 81.51 75.33 -40.34
CA GLY A 547 82.85 75.39 -39.75
C GLY A 547 83.10 76.79 -39.17
N SER A 548 84.04 76.88 -38.23
CA SER A 548 84.39 78.14 -37.57
C SER A 548 85.00 79.19 -38.50
N ASN A 549 85.31 78.83 -39.76
CA ASN A 549 86.04 79.65 -40.72
C ASN A 549 87.45 80.06 -40.27
N LEU A 550 87.98 79.43 -39.21
CA LEU A 550 89.36 79.58 -38.77
C LEU A 550 90.25 78.59 -39.52
N TYR A 551 91.56 78.83 -39.52
CA TYR A 551 92.52 77.92 -40.14
C TYR A 551 93.05 76.90 -39.14
N TYR A 552 93.23 75.66 -39.55
CA TYR A 552 93.96 74.65 -38.78
C TYR A 552 94.97 73.94 -39.67
N VAL A 553 95.94 73.29 -39.05
CA VAL A 553 96.93 72.50 -39.79
C VAL A 553 96.33 71.13 -40.05
N ASP A 554 96.04 70.83 -41.31
CA ASP A 554 95.82 69.44 -41.72
C ASP A 554 97.18 68.76 -41.78
N TRP A 555 97.47 67.99 -40.74
CA TRP A 555 98.74 67.27 -40.58
C TRP A 555 98.92 66.14 -41.59
N THR A 556 97.88 65.71 -42.29
CA THR A 556 97.94 64.66 -43.32
C THR A 556 98.54 65.20 -44.61
N ILE A 557 98.09 66.38 -45.03
CA ILE A 557 98.59 67.04 -46.24
C ILE A 557 99.67 68.10 -45.94
N LEU A 558 99.95 68.32 -44.65
CA LEU A 558 100.87 69.33 -44.13
C LEU A 558 100.57 70.75 -44.67
N LYS A 559 99.28 71.12 -44.70
CA LYS A 559 98.83 72.45 -45.13
C LYS A 559 97.91 73.08 -44.11
N CYS A 560 97.94 74.40 -44.06
CA CYS A 560 96.92 75.20 -43.43
C CYS A 560 95.66 75.21 -44.29
N VAL A 561 94.61 74.62 -43.74
CA VAL A 561 93.28 74.54 -44.34
C VAL A 561 92.29 75.33 -43.49
N LYS A 562 91.18 75.73 -44.08
CA LYS A 562 90.11 76.45 -43.40
C LYS A 562 89.07 75.44 -42.90
N ASP A 563 88.63 75.62 -41.66
CA ASP A 563 87.52 74.90 -41.03
C ASP A 563 86.21 75.30 -41.70
N CYS A 564 85.91 74.63 -42.80
CA CYS A 564 84.73 74.78 -43.64
C CYS A 564 84.61 73.58 -44.59
N GLU A 565 83.44 73.43 -45.18
CA GLU A 565 83.17 72.48 -46.26
C GLU A 565 83.17 73.21 -47.61
N GLY A 566 83.71 72.57 -48.65
CA GLY A 566 83.73 73.11 -50.01
C GLY A 566 85.12 73.08 -50.66
N SER A 567 85.32 73.94 -51.65
CA SER A 567 86.60 74.07 -52.35
C SER A 567 87.68 74.71 -51.49
N ALA A 568 88.95 74.54 -51.89
CA ALA A 568 90.08 75.20 -51.27
C ALA A 568 89.81 76.71 -51.03
N PRO A 569 90.19 77.27 -49.86
CA PRO A 569 91.08 76.66 -48.86
C PRO A 569 90.38 75.75 -47.83
N CYS A 570 89.11 75.35 -48.01
CA CYS A 570 88.42 74.45 -47.08
C CYS A 570 89.07 73.06 -47.03
N GLY A 571 89.37 72.56 -45.83
CA GLY A 571 89.98 71.23 -45.61
C GLY A 571 89.07 70.23 -44.91
N GLY A 572 87.78 70.56 -44.78
CA GLY A 572 86.85 69.85 -43.92
C GLY A 572 86.68 70.55 -42.57
N PHE A 573 85.85 69.94 -41.73
CA PHE A 573 85.62 70.46 -40.39
C PHE A 573 86.76 70.05 -39.46
N LYS A 574 87.21 71.00 -38.65
CA LYS A 574 88.21 70.73 -37.62
C LYS A 574 87.68 69.67 -36.65
N THR A 575 88.58 68.89 -36.09
CA THR A 575 88.29 68.05 -34.92
C THR A 575 88.47 68.86 -33.63
N PRO A 576 87.99 68.38 -32.47
CA PRO A 576 88.25 69.03 -31.19
C PRO A 576 89.74 69.18 -30.83
N TYR A 577 90.63 68.43 -31.48
CA TYR A 577 92.08 68.42 -31.22
C TYR A 577 92.85 69.42 -32.10
N ASP A 578 92.20 69.99 -33.11
CA ASP A 578 92.83 70.94 -34.02
C ASP A 578 92.92 72.33 -33.40
N VAL A 579 94.16 72.81 -33.27
CA VAL A 579 94.42 74.20 -32.89
C VAL A 579 94.07 75.10 -34.06
N THR A 580 93.20 76.08 -33.80
CA THR A 580 92.74 77.03 -34.82
C THR A 580 93.47 78.37 -34.74
N TYR A 581 93.57 79.02 -35.88
CA TYR A 581 94.26 80.29 -36.08
C TYR A 581 93.36 81.23 -36.88
N ALA A 582 93.38 82.52 -36.56
CA ALA A 582 92.52 83.49 -37.22
C ALA A 582 92.98 83.79 -38.66
N THR A 583 94.28 83.66 -38.92
CA THR A 583 94.89 83.96 -40.22
C THR A 583 95.72 82.81 -40.76
N THR A 584 95.89 82.76 -42.09
CA THR A 584 96.81 81.82 -42.75
C THR A 584 98.25 82.02 -42.31
N THR A 585 98.66 83.27 -42.03
CA THR A 585 100.01 83.59 -41.54
C THR A 585 100.29 82.95 -40.18
N GLU A 586 99.35 83.05 -39.24
CA GLU A 586 99.47 82.43 -37.91
C GLU A 586 99.49 80.90 -38.01
N CYS A 587 98.60 80.33 -38.83
CA CYS A 587 98.60 78.89 -39.06
C CYS A 587 99.93 78.43 -39.69
N CYS A 588 100.45 79.14 -40.70
CA CYS A 588 101.70 78.78 -41.37
C CYS A 588 102.93 78.92 -40.48
N ALA A 589 102.89 79.81 -39.49
CA ALA A 589 103.93 79.87 -38.47
C ALA A 589 104.02 78.57 -37.64
N ARG A 590 102.92 77.81 -37.53
CA ARG A 590 102.92 76.50 -36.85
C ARG A 590 103.67 75.42 -37.61
N ILE A 591 103.76 75.55 -38.94
CA ILE A 591 104.46 74.64 -39.85
C ILE A 591 105.55 75.39 -40.63
N SER A 592 106.36 76.18 -39.91
CA SER A 592 107.34 77.11 -40.49
C SER A 592 108.45 76.46 -41.32
N TRP A 593 108.57 75.13 -41.32
CA TRP A 593 109.48 74.37 -42.19
C TRP A 593 108.95 74.20 -43.62
N ILE A 594 107.70 74.59 -43.88
CA ILE A 594 107.09 74.61 -45.21
C ILE A 594 107.13 76.03 -45.77
N ASN A 595 107.44 76.16 -47.06
CA ASN A 595 107.50 77.46 -47.71
C ASN A 595 106.15 78.19 -47.58
N ALA A 596 106.16 79.46 -47.17
CA ALA A 596 104.96 80.26 -46.95
C ALA A 596 104.01 80.29 -48.16
N THR A 597 104.53 80.20 -49.40
CA THR A 597 103.71 80.17 -50.63
C THR A 597 103.07 78.81 -50.93
N GLN A 598 103.50 77.74 -50.25
CA GLN A 598 103.01 76.37 -50.42
C GLN A 598 102.24 75.86 -49.19
N CYS A 599 102.26 76.64 -48.11
CA CYS A 599 101.74 76.27 -46.81
C CYS A 599 100.20 76.24 -46.74
N VAL A 600 99.50 77.03 -47.57
CA VAL A 600 98.02 77.07 -47.57
C VAL A 600 97.48 76.16 -48.67
N LEU A 601 96.34 75.50 -48.43
CA LEU A 601 95.60 74.80 -49.48
C LEU A 601 95.03 75.81 -50.48
N ALA A 602 95.44 75.68 -51.74
CA ALA A 602 95.04 76.54 -52.85
C ALA A 602 94.02 75.84 -53.75
#